data_AF-A0A3M0YUH0-F1
#
_entry.id   AF-A0A3M0YUH0-F1
#
_cell.length_a   1.000
_cell.length_b   1.000
_cell.length_c   1.000
_cell.angle_alpha   90.00
_cell.angle_beta   90.00
_cell.angle_gamma   90.00
#
_symmetry.space_group_name_H-M   'P 1'
#
loop_
_entity.id
_entity.type
_entity.pdbx_description
1 polymer ?
#
loop_
_entity_poly.entity_id
_entity_poly.type
_entity_poly.pdbx_seq_one_letter_code
_entity_poly.pdbx_strand_id
1 'polypeptide(L)'
;MTCKEGLRSVFGQMDQLLEQLSDEAYAMPLPLFEGSSLGQHFRHIINFAECLLRDFREGQPVDYAARHRDPSLERQPRQARAAIARLVRQMDEVP
;
A
#
# COMPACT_ATOMS: atom_id res chain seq x y z
N MET A 1 4.86 -10.24 -18.54
CA MET A 1 4.54 -9.44 -17.36
C MET A 1 5.41 -9.93 -16.21
N THR A 2 6.35 -9.11 -15.75
CA THR A 2 7.16 -9.40 -14.56
C THR A 2 6.39 -9.05 -13.29
N CYS A 3 6.84 -9.53 -12.12
CA CYS A 3 6.24 -9.16 -10.84
C CYS A 3 6.26 -7.63 -10.62
N LYS A 4 7.34 -6.96 -11.05
CA LYS A 4 7.49 -5.50 -10.98
C LYS A 4 6.44 -4.78 -11.83
N GLU A 5 6.21 -5.24 -13.07
CA GLU A 5 5.16 -4.70 -13.95
C GLU A 5 3.76 -4.93 -13.39
N GLY A 6 3.49 -6.12 -12.84
CA GLY A 6 2.22 -6.44 -12.21
C GLY A 6 1.92 -5.54 -11.00
N LEU A 7 2.90 -5.38 -10.11
CA LEU A 7 2.76 -4.53 -8.93
C LEU A 7 2.56 -3.05 -9.30
N ARG A 8 3.27 -2.56 -10.33
CA ARG A 8 3.06 -1.20 -10.85
C ARG A 8 1.65 -0.97 -11.38
N SER A 9 1.09 -1.96 -12.08
CA SER A 9 -0.29 -1.90 -12.58
C SER A 9 -1.30 -1.84 -11.44
N VAL A 10 -1.16 -2.70 -10.42
CA VAL A 10 -2.02 -2.70 -9.23
C VAL A 10 -1.94 -1.36 -8.50
N PHE A 11 -0.73 -0.82 -8.31
CA PHE A 11 -0.53 0.48 -7.69
C PHE A 11 -1.13 1.65 -8.48
N GLY A 12 -1.08 1.61 -9.80
CA GLY A 12 -1.77 2.59 -10.63
C GLY A 12 -3.29 2.56 -10.44
N GLN A 13 -3.89 1.37 -10.40
CA GLN A 13 -5.33 1.21 -10.15
C GLN A 13 -5.72 1.67 -8.73
N MET A 14 -4.89 1.35 -7.74
CA MET A 14 -5.07 1.84 -6.36
C MET A 14 -5.03 3.36 -6.28
N ASP A 15 -4.05 4.00 -6.93
CA ASP A 15 -3.91 5.46 -6.95
C ASP A 15 -5.15 6.14 -7.58
N GLN A 16 -5.64 5.60 -8.70
CA GLN A 16 -6.86 6.06 -9.37
C GLN A 16 -8.11 5.92 -8.48
N LEU A 17 -8.23 4.83 -7.72
CA LEU A 17 -9.35 4.67 -6.78
C LEU A 17 -9.25 5.67 -5.63
N LEU A 18 -8.06 5.82 -5.04
CA LEU A 18 -7.82 6.73 -3.92
C LEU A 18 -8.06 8.20 -4.28
N GLU A 19 -7.95 8.59 -5.55
CA GLU A 19 -8.31 9.92 -6.04
C GLU A 19 -9.78 10.28 -5.83
N GLN A 20 -10.64 9.28 -5.86
CA GLN A 20 -12.09 9.46 -5.91
C GLN A 20 -12.73 9.36 -4.51
N LEU A 21 -11.95 9.05 -3.49
CA LEU A 21 -12.43 8.81 -2.13
C LEU A 21 -12.21 10.03 -1.23
N SER A 22 -13.23 10.35 -0.43
CA SER A 22 -13.06 11.26 0.70
C SER A 22 -12.42 10.52 1.88
N ASP A 23 -11.85 11.28 2.82
CA ASP A 23 -11.28 10.74 4.05
C ASP A 23 -12.34 9.95 4.84
N GLU A 24 -13.58 10.43 4.88
CA GLU A 24 -14.70 9.76 5.57
C GLU A 24 -15.02 8.41 4.92
N ALA A 25 -15.22 8.38 3.59
CA ALA A 25 -15.55 7.15 2.87
C ALA A 25 -14.43 6.10 2.97
N TYR A 26 -13.18 6.57 2.97
CA TYR A 26 -12.00 5.72 3.07
C TYR A 26 -11.80 5.12 4.46
N ALA A 27 -12.03 5.92 5.51
CA ALA A 27 -11.87 5.50 6.90
C ALA A 27 -13.11 4.76 7.46
N MET A 28 -14.24 4.77 6.75
CA MET A 28 -15.49 4.18 7.21
C MET A 28 -15.38 2.65 7.36
N PRO A 29 -15.69 2.08 8.53
CA PRO A 29 -15.88 0.64 8.71
C PRO A 29 -16.98 0.11 7.79
N LEU A 30 -16.70 -0.99 7.09
CA LEU A 30 -17.66 -1.63 6.19
C LEU A 30 -18.03 -3.02 6.72
N PRO A 31 -19.34 -3.34 6.88
CA PRO A 31 -19.76 -4.69 7.26
C PRO A 31 -19.24 -5.78 6.32
N LEU A 32 -19.11 -5.45 5.03
CA LEU A 32 -18.55 -6.35 4.01
C LEU A 32 -17.08 -6.74 4.28
N PHE A 33 -16.34 -5.91 5.02
CA PHE A 33 -14.96 -6.17 5.43
C PHE A 33 -14.87 -6.56 6.90
N GLU A 34 -15.92 -7.20 7.44
CA GLU A 34 -15.97 -7.63 8.84
C GLU A 34 -15.72 -6.47 9.82
N GLY A 35 -16.18 -5.26 9.46
CA GLY A 35 -15.98 -4.04 10.23
C GLY A 35 -14.64 -3.33 9.99
N SER A 36 -13.80 -3.80 9.07
CA SER A 36 -12.62 -3.05 8.64
C SER A 36 -12.97 -1.95 7.64
N SER A 37 -12.12 -0.92 7.53
CA SER A 37 -12.25 0.14 6.52
C SER A 37 -11.48 -0.15 5.24
N LEU A 38 -11.77 0.60 4.17
CA LEU A 38 -10.93 0.62 2.96
C LEU A 38 -9.49 0.98 3.33
N GLY A 39 -9.30 2.01 4.17
CA GLY A 39 -7.96 2.42 4.55
C GLY A 39 -7.15 1.37 5.29
N GLN A 40 -7.79 0.54 6.12
CA GLN A 40 -7.11 -0.60 6.75
C GLN A 40 -6.66 -1.64 5.71
N HIS A 41 -7.47 -1.88 4.68
CA HIS A 41 -7.10 -2.79 3.59
C HIS A 41 -5.95 -2.23 2.75
N PHE A 42 -6.01 -0.95 2.37
CA PHE A 42 -4.95 -0.28 1.61
C PHE A 42 -3.63 -0.24 2.38
N ARG A 43 -3.66 0.07 3.69
CA ARG A 43 -2.46 -0.03 4.54
C ARG A 43 -1.86 -1.44 4.50
N HIS A 44 -2.67 -2.51 4.54
CA HIS A 44 -2.13 -3.87 4.46
C HIS A 44 -1.36 -4.13 3.16
N ILE A 45 -1.88 -3.67 2.03
CA ILE A 45 -1.21 -3.81 0.73
C ILE A 45 0.10 -3.00 0.70
N ILE A 46 0.06 -1.74 1.15
CA ILE A 46 1.23 -0.85 1.19
C ILE A 46 2.33 -1.44 2.09
N ASN A 47 1.97 -1.85 3.31
CA ASN A 47 2.90 -2.43 4.27
C ASN A 47 3.57 -3.70 3.75
N PHE A 48 2.84 -4.54 3.01
CA PHE A 48 3.41 -5.73 2.40
C PHE A 48 4.50 -5.37 1.39
N ALA A 49 4.24 -4.41 0.51
CA ALA A 49 5.20 -3.95 -0.46
C ALA A 49 6.40 -3.23 0.17
N GLU A 50 6.20 -2.49 1.26
CA GLU A 50 7.29 -1.90 2.04
C GLU A 50 8.23 -2.97 2.62
N CYS A 51 7.68 -4.02 3.27
CA CYS A 51 8.48 -5.14 3.75
C CYS A 51 9.22 -5.82 2.60
N LEU A 52 8.52 -6.14 1.51
CA LEU A 52 9.09 -6.80 0.34
C LEU A 52 10.29 -6.03 -0.23
N LEU A 53 10.15 -4.72 -0.45
CA LEU A 53 11.23 -3.91 -1.02
C LEU A 53 12.39 -3.69 -0.04
N ARG A 54 12.09 -3.49 1.24
CA ARG A 54 13.11 -3.36 2.29
C ARG A 54 13.97 -4.63 2.35
N ASP A 55 13.33 -5.78 2.53
CA ASP A 55 14.05 -7.05 2.74
C ASP A 55 14.77 -7.50 1.47
N PHE A 56 14.19 -7.23 0.29
CA PHE A 56 14.87 -7.46 -0.98
C PHE A 56 16.18 -6.66 -1.10
N ARG A 57 16.15 -5.37 -0.75
CA ARG A 57 17.34 -4.49 -0.80
C ARG A 57 18.41 -4.92 0.20
N GLU A 58 17.99 -5.47 1.33
CA GLU A 58 18.87 -5.98 2.39
C GLU A 58 19.37 -7.42 2.11
N GLY A 59 18.89 -8.06 1.04
CA GLY A 59 19.22 -9.45 0.72
C GLY A 59 18.69 -10.45 1.76
N GLN A 60 17.61 -10.10 2.46
CA GLN A 60 17.01 -10.90 3.53
C GLN A 60 15.72 -11.60 3.06
N PRO A 61 15.33 -12.71 3.71
CA PRO A 61 13.98 -13.25 3.57
C PRO A 61 12.93 -12.19 3.96
N VAL A 62 11.79 -12.20 3.27
CA VAL A 62 10.71 -11.25 3.54
C VAL A 62 10.11 -11.50 4.93
N ASP A 63 10.22 -10.51 5.82
CA ASP A 63 9.62 -10.49 7.16
C ASP A 63 8.45 -9.49 7.21
N TYR A 64 7.24 -10.04 7.02
CA TYR A 64 5.99 -9.30 7.13
C TYR A 64 5.54 -9.06 8.59
N ALA A 65 6.11 -9.79 9.56
CA ALA A 65 5.83 -9.54 10.97
C ALA A 65 6.48 -8.21 11.40
N ALA A 66 7.63 -7.85 10.81
CA ALA A 66 8.33 -6.58 10.99
C ALA A 66 7.71 -5.39 10.23
N ARG A 67 6.43 -5.45 9.82
CA ARG A 67 5.77 -4.35 9.11
C ARG A 67 5.61 -3.11 10.00
N HIS A 68 5.89 -1.94 9.44
CA HIS A 68 5.58 -0.66 10.10
C HIS A 68 4.08 -0.36 9.97
N ARG A 69 3.43 0.10 11.04
CA ARG A 69 2.01 0.47 11.00
C ARG A 69 1.88 1.97 11.14
N ASP A 70 1.77 2.66 10.01
CA ASP A 70 1.42 4.07 9.96
C ASP A 70 -0.12 4.22 9.95
N PRO A 71 -0.73 4.73 11.04
CA PRO A 71 -2.18 4.90 11.12
C PRO A 71 -2.73 5.94 10.14
N SER A 72 -1.88 6.85 9.64
CA SER A 72 -2.30 7.88 8.68
C SER A 72 -2.78 7.26 7.36
N LEU A 73 -2.18 6.11 6.98
CA LEU A 73 -2.57 5.33 5.80
C LEU A 73 -3.98 4.74 5.92
N GLU A 74 -4.53 4.59 7.14
CA GLU A 74 -5.88 4.08 7.34
C GLU A 74 -6.97 5.15 7.22
N ARG A 75 -6.58 6.44 7.26
CA ARG A 75 -7.54 7.55 7.37
C ARG A 75 -7.47 8.56 6.22
N GLN A 76 -6.31 8.68 5.58
CA GLN A 76 -6.07 9.72 4.57
C GLN A 76 -5.68 9.07 3.23
N PRO A 77 -6.57 9.04 2.22
CA PRO A 77 -6.24 8.56 0.88
C PRO A 77 -4.98 9.23 0.32
N ARG A 78 -4.80 10.53 0.60
CA ARG A 78 -3.61 11.28 0.18
C ARG A 78 -2.30 10.67 0.71
N GLN A 79 -2.28 10.19 1.96
CA GLN A 79 -1.09 9.55 2.53
C GLN A 79 -0.83 8.19 1.87
N ALA A 80 -1.89 7.41 1.63
CA ALA A 80 -1.79 6.15 0.90
C ALA A 80 -1.22 6.35 -0.51
N ARG A 81 -1.70 7.36 -1.25
CA ARG A 81 -1.17 7.73 -2.57
C ARG A 81 0.30 8.14 -2.51
N ALA A 82 0.68 8.96 -1.53
CA ALA A 82 2.07 9.36 -1.34
C ALA A 82 2.99 8.15 -1.07
N ALA A 83 2.52 7.20 -0.26
CA ALA A 83 3.24 5.94 0.00
C ALA A 83 3.36 5.08 -1.26
N ILE A 84 2.30 4.93 -2.04
CA ILE A 84 2.32 4.21 -3.33
C ILE A 84 3.31 4.87 -4.29
N ALA A 85 3.27 6.19 -4.45
CA ALA A 85 4.20 6.91 -5.31
C ALA A 85 5.66 6.74 -4.88
N ARG A 86 5.93 6.68 -3.57
CA ARG A 86 7.26 6.34 -3.03
C ARG A 86 7.67 4.92 -3.39
N LEU A 87 6.79 3.94 -3.17
CA LEU A 87 7.04 2.54 -3.49
C LEU A 87 7.33 2.32 -4.97
N VAL A 88 6.58 2.96 -5.87
CA VAL A 88 6.81 2.89 -7.32
C VAL A 88 8.19 3.42 -7.68
N ARG A 89 8.63 4.56 -7.11
CA ARG A 89 10.00 5.06 -7.33
C ARG A 89 11.05 4.10 -6.81
N GLN A 90 10.84 3.55 -5.61
CA GLN A 90 11.76 2.59 -5.01
C GLN A 90 11.88 1.30 -5.83
N MET A 91 10.78 0.83 -6.41
CA MET A 91 10.80 -0.33 -7.31
C MET A 91 11.65 -0.07 -8.55
N ASP A 92 11.61 1.14 -9.11
CA ASP A 92 12.36 1.50 -10.32
C ASP A 92 13.88 1.49 -10.08
N GLU A 93 14.33 1.72 -8.85
CA GLU A 93 15.74 1.65 -8.42
C GLU A 93 16.24 0.21 -8.21
N VAL A 94 15.33 -0.76 -8.13
CA VAL A 94 15.67 -2.16 -7.88
C VAL A 94 15.86 -2.89 -9.23
N PRO A 95 16.95 -3.70 -9.39
CA PRO A 95 17.25 -4.43 -10.62
C PRO A 95 16.12 -5.34 -11.13
#